data_AF-A0A7N0UHZ4-F1
#
_entry.id   AF-A0A7N0UHZ4-F1
#
_cell.length_a   1.000
_cell.length_b   1.000
_cell.length_c   1.000
_cell.angle_alpha   90.00
_cell.angle_beta   90.00
_cell.angle_gamma   90.00
#
_symmetry.space_group_name_H-M   'P 1'
#
loop_
_entity.id
_entity.type
_entity.pdbx_description
1 polymer ?
#
loop_
_entity_poly.entity_id
_entity_poly.type
_entity_poly.pdbx_seq_one_letter_code
_entity_poly.pdbx_strand_id
1 'polypeptide(L)'
;MGSTVVTPEDVLETLMNDGTIDAIRLKIINQLKANEELKKNTITMVEQSKILNTPGAEKQTKRELFDALRRELEAPVLEKASKAVWELILDSSGLGKEIGETVEKVFCRLSGFATPLFPSSTEAHPAADTEMANASSSSKKRKIDKMTQNEKTSEVPSASKTPASKSHNSNHKAPSH
;
A
#
# COMPACT_ATOMS: atom_id res chain seq x y z
N MET A 1 -26.17 -14.15 34.97
CA MET A 1 -25.40 -13.31 34.04
C MET A 1 -26.26 -13.17 32.79
N GLY A 2 -26.91 -12.02 32.59
CA GLY A 2 -27.78 -11.84 31.43
C GLY A 2 -26.93 -11.82 30.16
N SER A 3 -27.26 -12.66 29.18
CA SER A 3 -26.70 -12.55 27.83
C SER A 3 -27.19 -11.23 27.26
N THR A 4 -26.34 -10.20 27.28
CA THR A 4 -26.60 -8.98 26.52
C THR A 4 -26.49 -9.35 25.05
N VAL A 5 -27.60 -9.26 24.35
CA VAL A 5 -27.65 -9.41 22.90
C VAL A 5 -26.77 -8.31 22.31
N VAL A 6 -25.69 -8.70 21.64
CA VAL A 6 -24.80 -7.76 20.93
C VAL A 6 -25.57 -7.17 19.77
N THR A 7 -25.64 -5.85 19.69
CA THR A 7 -26.29 -5.14 18.57
C THR A 7 -25.26 -4.70 17.52
N PRO A 8 -25.70 -4.39 16.29
CA PRO A 8 -24.82 -3.80 15.27
C PRO A 8 -24.16 -2.49 15.73
N GLU A 9 -24.85 -1.69 16.55
CA GLU A 9 -24.33 -0.44 17.10
C GLU A 9 -23.17 -0.70 18.05
N ASP A 10 -23.23 -1.74 18.90
CA ASP A 10 -22.13 -2.12 19.79
C ASP A 10 -20.85 -2.48 19.00
N VAL A 11 -21.03 -3.20 17.89
CA VAL A 11 -19.94 -3.58 16.98
C VAL A 11 -19.35 -2.34 16.31
N LEU A 12 -20.21 -1.44 15.81
CA LEU A 12 -19.79 -0.22 15.14
C LEU A 12 -19.06 0.72 16.09
N GLU A 13 -19.60 0.95 17.28
CA GLU A 13 -18.98 1.77 18.32
C GLU A 13 -17.58 1.24 18.68
N THR A 14 -17.45 -0.08 18.85
CA THR A 14 -16.16 -0.72 19.11
C THR A 14 -15.15 -0.45 17.99
N LEU A 15 -15.55 -0.65 16.73
CA LEU A 15 -14.71 -0.43 15.54
C LEU A 15 -14.31 1.05 15.34
N MET A 16 -15.18 1.98 15.74
CA MET A 16 -14.89 3.42 15.73
C MET A 16 -13.87 3.79 16.81
N ASN A 17 -13.99 3.20 18.00
CA ASN A 17 -13.19 3.57 19.16
C ASN A 17 -11.80 2.92 19.20
N ASP A 18 -11.62 1.74 18.58
CA ASP A 18 -10.34 1.03 18.56
C ASP A 18 -9.41 1.38 17.38
N GLY A 19 -9.84 2.32 16.52
CA GLY A 19 -9.07 2.80 15.36
C GLY A 19 -9.14 1.88 14.14
N THR A 20 -9.90 0.78 14.20
CA THR A 20 -10.02 -0.16 13.07
C THR A 20 -10.61 0.50 11.83
N ILE A 21 -11.62 1.36 11.97
CA ILE A 21 -12.22 2.08 10.84
C ILE A 21 -11.21 3.01 10.17
N ASP A 22 -10.37 3.71 10.95
CA ASP A 22 -9.32 4.56 10.40
C ASP A 22 -8.25 3.75 9.68
N ALA A 23 -7.89 2.57 10.20
CA ALA A 23 -6.97 1.66 9.54
C ALA A 23 -7.53 1.13 8.22
N ILE A 24 -8.82 0.77 8.17
CA ILE A 24 -9.52 0.37 6.94
C ILE A 24 -9.55 1.54 5.94
N ARG A 25 -9.91 2.75 6.39
CA ARG A 25 -9.89 3.96 5.55
C ARG A 25 -8.51 4.21 4.94
N LEU A 26 -7.45 4.04 5.74
CA LEU A 26 -6.08 4.18 5.26
C LEU A 26 -5.73 3.12 4.21
N LYS A 27 -6.12 1.85 4.40
CA LYS A 27 -5.96 0.79 3.40
C LYS A 27 -6.66 1.14 2.08
N ILE A 28 -7.91 1.59 2.13
CA ILE A 28 -8.68 2.03 0.95
C ILE A 28 -7.94 3.14 0.20
N ILE A 29 -7.52 4.18 0.92
CA ILE A 29 -6.78 5.31 0.34
C ILE A 29 -5.49 4.83 -0.35
N ASN A 30 -4.74 3.94 0.29
CA ASN A 30 -3.48 3.44 -0.26
C ASN A 30 -3.70 2.59 -1.51
N GLN A 31 -4.72 1.74 -1.54
CA GLN A 31 -5.06 0.97 -2.74
C GLN A 31 -5.53 1.86 -3.89
N LEU A 32 -6.34 2.89 -3.62
CA LEU A 32 -6.75 3.86 -4.65
C LEU A 32 -5.58 4.68 -5.18
N LYS A 33 -4.66 5.10 -4.32
CA LYS A 33 -3.41 5.78 -4.74
C LYS A 33 -2.51 4.89 -5.59
N ALA A 34 -2.55 3.58 -5.37
CA ALA A 34 -1.80 2.59 -6.14
C ALA A 34 -2.55 2.10 -7.41
N ASN A 35 -3.81 2.51 -7.60
CA ASN A 35 -4.61 2.07 -8.73
C ASN A 35 -4.15 2.76 -10.03
N GLU A 36 -3.40 2.02 -10.85
CA GLU A 36 -2.89 2.51 -12.14
C GLU A 36 -3.99 2.78 -13.16
N GLU A 37 -5.13 2.10 -13.10
CA GLU A 37 -6.25 2.35 -13.99
C GLU A 37 -6.89 3.72 -13.71
N LEU A 38 -7.08 4.09 -12.44
CA LEU A 38 -7.55 5.43 -12.08
C LEU A 38 -6.56 6.52 -12.52
N LYS A 39 -5.25 6.28 -12.37
CA LYS A 39 -4.21 7.20 -12.85
C LYS A 39 -4.28 7.37 -14.36
N LYS A 40 -4.32 6.25 -15.10
CA LYS A 40 -4.43 6.26 -16.57
C LYS A 40 -5.69 6.98 -17.04
N ASN A 41 -6.83 6.68 -16.43
CA ASN A 41 -8.09 7.36 -16.73
C ASN A 41 -7.98 8.87 -16.51
N THR A 42 -7.36 9.31 -15.41
CA THR A 42 -7.15 10.74 -15.13
C THR A 42 -6.25 11.38 -16.17
N ILE A 43 -5.16 10.72 -16.59
CA ILE A 43 -4.27 11.20 -17.66
C ILE A 43 -5.06 11.36 -18.96
N THR A 44 -5.81 10.33 -19.38
CA THR A 44 -6.62 10.39 -20.60
C THR A 44 -7.67 11.50 -20.55
N MET A 45 -8.29 11.74 -19.39
CA MET A 45 -9.23 12.84 -19.22
C MET A 45 -8.55 14.21 -19.34
N VAL A 46 -7.32 14.36 -18.84
CA VAL A 46 -6.53 15.58 -19.04
C VAL A 46 -6.17 15.75 -20.51
N GLU A 47 -5.70 14.70 -21.19
CA GLU A 47 -5.38 14.74 -22.63
C GLU A 47 -6.58 15.14 -23.49
N GLN A 48 -7.79 14.72 -23.10
CA GLN A 48 -9.04 15.03 -23.78
C GLN A 48 -9.72 16.33 -23.30
N SER A 49 -9.09 17.06 -22.37
CA SER A 49 -9.66 18.28 -21.77
C SER A 49 -9.97 19.34 -22.83
N LYS A 50 -11.15 19.94 -22.74
CA LYS A 50 -11.51 21.09 -23.59
C LYS A 50 -10.63 22.29 -23.29
N ILE A 51 -10.30 22.51 -22.01
CA ILE A 51 -9.44 23.61 -21.58
C ILE A 51 -8.06 23.53 -22.26
N LEU A 52 -7.44 22.34 -22.30
CA LEU A 52 -6.13 22.17 -22.95
C LEU A 52 -6.21 22.17 -24.48
N ASN A 53 -7.30 21.65 -25.06
CA ASN A 53 -7.46 21.55 -26.51
C ASN A 53 -8.08 22.80 -27.16
N THR A 54 -8.33 23.87 -26.40
CA THR A 54 -8.86 25.13 -26.93
C THR A 54 -7.73 26.01 -27.49
N PRO A 55 -7.86 26.58 -28.70
CA PRO A 55 -6.87 27.52 -29.23
C PRO A 55 -6.66 28.71 -28.30
N GLY A 56 -5.41 29.06 -28.00
CA GLY A 56 -5.08 30.14 -27.07
C GLY A 56 -4.86 29.69 -25.63
N ALA A 57 -5.03 28.40 -25.31
CA ALA A 57 -4.66 27.83 -24.00
C ALA A 57 -3.17 28.08 -23.67
N GLU A 58 -2.30 28.12 -24.68
CA GLU A 58 -0.88 28.42 -24.55
C GLU A 58 -0.57 29.85 -24.07
N LYS A 59 -1.54 30.75 -24.15
CA LYS A 59 -1.41 32.16 -23.71
C LYS A 59 -1.88 32.37 -22.28
N GLN A 60 -2.56 31.39 -21.68
CA GLN A 60 -2.98 31.45 -20.28
C GLN A 60 -1.81 31.19 -19.34
N THR A 61 -1.90 31.73 -18.13
CA THR A 61 -0.92 31.41 -17.09
C THR A 61 -1.12 29.98 -16.60
N LYS A 62 -0.05 29.36 -16.07
CA LYS A 62 -0.12 28.01 -15.48
C LYS A 62 -1.21 27.88 -14.41
N ARG A 63 -1.45 28.95 -13.64
CA ARG A 63 -2.47 28.98 -12.58
C ARG A 63 -3.87 28.94 -13.18
N GLU A 64 -4.16 29.81 -14.14
CA GLU A 64 -5.46 29.85 -14.81
C GLU A 64 -5.77 28.50 -15.48
N LEU A 65 -4.77 27.91 -16.15
CA LEU A 65 -4.92 26.63 -16.80
C LEU A 65 -5.22 25.50 -15.81
N PHE A 66 -4.50 25.44 -14.69
CA PHE A 66 -4.74 24.44 -13.65
C PHE A 66 -6.11 24.62 -12.98
N ASP A 67 -6.49 25.85 -12.65
CA ASP A 67 -7.78 26.15 -12.02
C ASP A 67 -8.94 25.82 -12.97
N ALA A 68 -8.79 26.12 -14.26
CA ALA A 68 -9.77 25.76 -15.29
C ALA A 68 -9.85 24.24 -15.51
N LEU A 69 -8.71 23.55 -15.59
CA LEU A 69 -8.64 22.10 -15.66
C LEU A 69 -9.28 21.43 -14.45
N ARG A 70 -8.99 21.92 -13.24
CA ARG A 70 -9.60 21.40 -12.01
C ARG A 70 -11.12 21.55 -12.07
N ARG A 71 -11.62 22.72 -12.48
CA ARG A 71 -13.05 22.97 -12.61
C ARG A 71 -13.73 22.04 -13.61
N GLU A 72 -13.05 21.69 -14.69
CA GLU A 72 -13.55 20.74 -15.70
C GLU A 72 -13.52 19.28 -15.20
N LEU A 73 -12.42 18.87 -14.56
CA LEU A 73 -12.12 17.45 -14.34
C LEU A 73 -12.38 16.95 -12.92
N GLU A 74 -12.51 17.83 -11.92
CA GLU A 74 -12.67 17.42 -10.51
C GLU A 74 -13.88 16.50 -10.32
N ALA A 75 -15.06 16.89 -10.80
CA ALA A 75 -16.27 16.08 -10.67
C ALA A 75 -16.14 14.69 -11.34
N PRO A 76 -15.79 14.58 -12.65
CA PRO A 76 -15.74 13.26 -13.29
C PRO A 76 -14.59 12.37 -12.79
N VAL A 77 -13.46 12.94 -12.34
CA VAL A 77 -12.38 12.17 -11.70
C VAL A 77 -12.83 11.64 -10.34
N LEU A 78 -13.48 12.49 -9.53
CA LEU A 78 -14.02 12.08 -8.23
C LEU A 78 -15.12 11.03 -8.37
N GLU A 79 -15.94 11.10 -9.41
CA GLU A 79 -16.95 10.08 -9.70
C GLU A 79 -16.33 8.71 -9.96
N LYS A 80 -15.28 8.65 -10.81
CA LYS A 80 -14.54 7.41 -11.06
C LYS A 80 -13.86 6.87 -9.80
N ALA A 81 -13.27 7.75 -8.99
CA ALA A 81 -12.66 7.36 -7.72
C ALA A 81 -13.70 6.83 -6.72
N SER A 82 -14.85 7.51 -6.60
CA SER A 82 -15.98 7.09 -5.75
C SER A 82 -16.48 5.70 -6.14
N LYS A 83 -16.65 5.44 -7.44
CA LYS A 83 -17.01 4.11 -7.93
C LYS A 83 -15.96 3.07 -7.52
N ALA A 84 -14.67 3.35 -7.75
CA ALA A 84 -13.60 2.42 -7.38
C ALA A 84 -13.53 2.14 -5.86
N VAL A 85 -13.86 3.12 -5.01
CA VAL A 85 -13.99 2.90 -3.56
C VAL A 85 -15.07 1.87 -3.27
N TRP A 86 -16.26 2.03 -3.87
CA TRP A 86 -17.38 1.11 -3.63
C TRP A 86 -17.08 -0.30 -4.14
N GLU A 87 -16.50 -0.43 -5.33
CA GLU A 87 -16.08 -1.75 -5.84
C GLU A 87 -15.09 -2.41 -4.88
N LEU A 88 -14.16 -1.65 -4.29
CA LEU A 88 -13.19 -2.18 -3.34
C LEU A 88 -13.81 -2.60 -2.00
N ILE A 89 -14.80 -1.85 -1.50
CA ILE A 89 -15.50 -2.17 -0.25
C ILE A 89 -16.44 -3.37 -0.43
N LEU A 90 -17.05 -3.51 -1.60
CA LEU A 90 -18.02 -4.58 -1.90
C LEU A 90 -17.38 -5.86 -2.43
N ASP A 91 -16.09 -5.83 -2.76
CA ASP A 91 -15.35 -7.00 -3.23
C ASP A 91 -15.34 -8.13 -2.19
N SER A 92 -15.78 -9.32 -2.62
CA SER A 92 -15.88 -10.51 -1.78
C SER A 92 -14.58 -11.30 -1.66
N SER A 93 -13.51 -10.90 -2.35
CA SER A 93 -12.26 -11.64 -2.44
C SER A 93 -11.05 -10.94 -1.82
N GLY A 94 -11.07 -9.60 -1.75
CA GLY A 94 -9.99 -8.76 -1.24
C GLY A 94 -10.41 -7.93 -0.03
N LEU A 95 -10.35 -6.60 -0.15
CA LEU A 95 -10.51 -5.72 1.02
C LEU A 95 -11.92 -5.79 1.62
N GLY A 96 -12.98 -5.92 0.81
CA GLY A 96 -14.33 -6.10 1.32
C GLY A 96 -14.50 -7.37 2.17
N LYS A 97 -13.83 -8.47 1.81
CA LYS A 97 -13.74 -9.68 2.64
C LYS A 97 -13.01 -9.41 3.97
N GLU A 98 -11.88 -8.70 3.94
CA GLU A 98 -11.17 -8.31 5.17
C GLU A 98 -12.04 -7.45 6.11
N ILE A 99 -12.85 -6.54 5.54
CA ILE A 99 -13.81 -5.74 6.30
C ILE A 99 -14.84 -6.66 6.97
N GLY A 100 -15.44 -7.58 6.20
CA GLY A 100 -16.40 -8.55 6.73
C GLY A 100 -15.83 -9.41 7.85
N GLU A 101 -14.63 -9.97 7.67
CA GLU A 101 -13.93 -10.75 8.69
C GLU A 101 -13.62 -9.94 9.95
N THR A 102 -13.30 -8.66 9.79
CA THR A 102 -13.01 -7.76 10.91
C THR A 102 -14.26 -7.48 11.73
N VAL A 103 -15.38 -7.18 11.06
CA VAL A 103 -16.69 -7.01 11.71
C VAL A 103 -17.12 -8.28 12.44
N GLU A 104 -17.01 -9.44 11.78
CA GLU A 104 -17.35 -10.75 12.36
C GLU A 104 -16.48 -11.06 13.59
N LYS A 105 -15.18 -10.74 13.53
CA LYS A 105 -14.25 -10.93 14.66
C LYS A 105 -14.63 -10.08 15.86
N VAL A 106 -15.03 -8.83 15.65
CA VAL A 106 -15.51 -7.95 16.73
C VAL A 106 -16.83 -8.47 17.29
N PHE A 107 -17.76 -8.86 16.43
CA PHE A 107 -19.04 -9.44 16.83
C PHE A 107 -18.86 -10.71 17.68
N CYS A 108 -18.04 -11.67 17.24
CA CYS A 108 -17.70 -12.87 18.00
C CYS A 108 -17.10 -12.55 19.37
N ARG A 109 -16.21 -11.54 19.43
CA ARG A 109 -15.57 -11.10 20.67
C ARG A 109 -16.57 -10.53 21.66
N LEU A 110 -17.47 -9.65 21.20
CA LEU A 110 -18.52 -9.05 22.05
C LEU A 110 -19.53 -10.11 22.49
N SER A 111 -19.81 -11.10 21.64
CA SER A 111 -20.77 -12.17 21.91
C SER A 111 -20.23 -13.28 22.83
N GLY A 112 -18.96 -13.19 23.25
CA GLY A 112 -18.32 -14.20 24.10
C GLY A 112 -17.91 -15.48 23.36
N PHE A 113 -17.93 -15.48 22.02
CA PHE A 113 -17.45 -16.60 21.18
C PHE A 113 -15.94 -16.51 20.86
N ALA A 114 -15.22 -15.54 21.43
CA ALA A 114 -13.77 -15.47 21.26
C ALA A 114 -13.08 -16.68 21.91
N THR A 115 -12.47 -17.51 21.08
CA THR A 115 -11.71 -18.72 21.44
C THR A 115 -10.73 -18.47 22.60
N PRO A 116 -10.63 -19.38 23.60
CA PRO A 116 -9.61 -19.29 24.64
C PRO A 116 -8.20 -19.27 24.03
N LEU A 117 -7.42 -18.24 24.35
CA LEU A 117 -6.00 -18.07 23.99
C LEU A 117 -5.05 -18.97 24.80
N PHE A 118 -5.42 -20.24 25.01
CA PHE A 118 -4.49 -21.22 25.55
C PHE A 118 -4.47 -22.46 24.65
N PRO A 119 -3.29 -22.88 24.13
CA PRO A 119 -3.16 -24.26 23.71
C PRO A 119 -3.39 -25.11 24.98
N SER A 120 -4.25 -26.12 24.89
CA SER A 120 -4.37 -27.13 25.93
C SER A 120 -3.04 -27.85 26.03
N SER A 121 -2.13 -27.35 26.87
CA SER A 121 -1.05 -28.16 27.43
C SER A 121 -1.69 -29.14 28.40
N THR A 122 -2.27 -30.20 27.84
CA THR A 122 -2.48 -31.42 28.61
C THR A 122 -1.09 -32.04 28.76
N GLU A 123 -0.38 -31.66 29.82
CA GLU A 123 0.74 -32.43 30.35
C GLU A 123 0.23 -33.85 30.67
N ALA A 124 0.40 -34.76 29.73
CA ALA A 124 0.34 -36.19 30.01
C ALA A 124 1.66 -36.59 30.68
N HIS A 125 1.65 -36.64 32.00
CA HIS A 125 2.66 -37.36 32.77
C HIS A 125 2.71 -38.82 32.30
N PRO A 126 3.89 -39.36 31.89
CA PRO A 126 4.05 -40.78 31.65
C PRO A 126 4.36 -41.47 32.98
N ALA A 127 3.66 -42.56 33.29
CA ALA A 127 4.02 -43.45 34.38
C ALA A 127 4.07 -44.89 33.88
N ALA A 128 5.17 -45.56 34.26
CA ALA A 128 5.44 -47.00 34.26
C ALA A 128 6.05 -47.66 33.01
N ASP A 129 7.39 -47.70 33.04
CA ASP A 129 8.35 -48.77 32.71
C ASP A 129 7.87 -50.08 32.05
N THR A 130 8.63 -50.53 31.04
CA THR A 130 9.34 -51.83 31.06
C THR A 130 10.52 -51.81 30.06
N GLU A 131 11.70 -52.19 30.56
CA GLU A 131 13.01 -52.27 29.89
C GLU A 131 13.16 -53.46 28.92
N MET A 132 13.97 -53.33 27.85
CA MET A 132 15.18 -54.16 27.63
C MET A 132 15.99 -53.76 26.37
N ALA A 133 17.21 -53.29 26.64
CA ALA A 133 18.50 -53.46 25.95
C ALA A 133 18.59 -53.70 24.42
N ASN A 134 19.43 -52.90 23.74
CA ASN A 134 20.75 -53.36 23.29
C ASN A 134 21.69 -52.19 22.91
N ALA A 135 22.94 -52.28 23.34
CA ALA A 135 24.00 -51.31 23.13
C ALA A 135 24.84 -51.64 21.87
N SER A 136 25.38 -50.63 21.18
CA SER A 136 26.72 -50.70 20.55
C SER A 136 27.21 -49.32 20.07
N SER A 137 28.04 -48.73 20.94
CA SER A 137 29.35 -48.12 20.66
C SER A 137 29.63 -47.31 19.37
N SER A 138 30.21 -46.12 19.58
CA SER A 138 31.55 -45.70 19.08
C SER A 138 31.59 -44.40 18.26
N SER A 139 31.81 -43.31 18.99
CA SER A 139 32.89 -42.32 18.81
C SER A 139 33.49 -42.09 17.40
N LYS A 140 33.24 -40.92 16.79
CA LYS A 140 34.26 -40.21 15.97
C LYS A 140 34.09 -38.68 15.89
N LYS A 141 34.81 -38.00 16.79
CA LYS A 141 35.55 -36.72 16.66
C LYS A 141 35.70 -36.08 15.25
N ARG A 142 35.39 -34.76 15.12
CA ARG A 142 36.29 -33.60 14.81
C ARG A 142 35.52 -32.35 14.29
N LYS A 143 35.60 -31.20 14.99
CA LYS A 143 36.36 -29.92 14.71
C LYS A 143 35.85 -29.12 13.48
N ILE A 144 35.29 -27.91 13.65
CA ILE A 144 35.90 -26.55 13.78
C ILE A 144 36.63 -26.04 12.52
N ASP A 145 36.08 -24.97 11.92
CA ASP A 145 36.73 -23.70 11.45
C ASP A 145 35.55 -22.76 11.01
N LYS A 146 35.32 -21.50 11.46
CA LYS A 146 36.05 -20.20 11.29
C LYS A 146 36.50 -19.98 9.83
N MET A 147 36.43 -18.83 9.15
CA MET A 147 36.35 -17.40 9.50
C MET A 147 36.07 -16.56 8.19
N THR A 148 35.47 -15.37 8.37
CA THR A 148 35.65 -14.07 7.63
C THR A 148 35.19 -13.82 6.19
N GLN A 149 34.33 -12.78 6.10
CA GLN A 149 34.38 -11.55 5.28
C GLN A 149 35.36 -11.44 4.10
N ASN A 150 34.88 -10.87 2.99
CA ASN A 150 35.40 -9.58 2.49
C ASN A 150 34.48 -8.98 1.40
N GLU A 151 34.18 -7.68 1.52
CA GLU A 151 33.75 -6.80 0.43
C GLU A 151 34.82 -6.71 -0.67
N LYS A 152 34.39 -6.57 -1.93
CA LYS A 152 34.98 -5.53 -2.79
C LYS A 152 34.17 -5.26 -4.06
N THR A 153 33.78 -4.00 -4.16
CA THR A 153 33.51 -3.17 -5.33
C THR A 153 34.59 -3.31 -6.41
N SER A 154 34.19 -3.23 -7.68
CA SER A 154 35.05 -2.75 -8.76
C SER A 154 34.23 -2.14 -9.89
N GLU A 155 34.49 -0.85 -10.12
CA GLU A 155 34.06 0.01 -11.22
C GLU A 155 34.45 -0.52 -12.60
N VAL A 156 33.73 -0.07 -13.64
CA VAL A 156 34.16 -0.11 -15.04
C VAL A 156 34.08 1.32 -15.60
N PRO A 157 35.12 1.82 -16.30
CA PRO A 157 35.24 3.22 -16.67
C PRO A 157 34.59 3.51 -18.03
N SER A 158 34.09 4.72 -18.23
CA SER A 158 33.89 5.25 -19.59
C SER A 158 34.27 6.72 -19.65
N ALA A 159 35.43 6.95 -20.27
CA ALA A 159 35.93 8.26 -20.63
C ALA A 159 35.36 8.67 -21.98
N SER A 160 34.87 9.90 -22.09
CA SER A 160 34.82 10.64 -23.36
C SER A 160 34.94 12.13 -23.05
N LYS A 161 36.02 12.74 -23.53
CA LYS A 161 36.30 14.18 -23.44
C LYS A 161 36.18 14.83 -24.82
N THR A 162 35.66 16.07 -24.78
CA THR A 162 35.94 17.25 -25.64
C THR A 162 35.39 17.32 -27.07
N PRO A 163 35.33 18.52 -27.70
CA PRO A 163 34.72 19.79 -27.24
C PRO A 163 33.90 20.47 -28.38
N ALA A 164 33.13 21.54 -28.09
CA ALA A 164 32.66 22.44 -29.16
C ALA A 164 32.51 23.89 -28.67
N SER A 165 32.96 24.78 -29.55
CA SER A 165 33.37 26.16 -29.32
C SER A 165 32.23 27.19 -29.37
N LYS A 166 32.54 28.36 -28.84
CA LYS A 166 31.85 29.66 -28.96
C LYS A 166 31.35 29.97 -30.39
N SER A 167 30.23 30.67 -30.49
CA SER A 167 30.05 31.71 -31.50
C SER A 167 29.28 32.91 -30.94
N HIS A 168 29.87 34.09 -31.11
CA HIS A 168 29.27 35.40 -30.88
C HIS A 168 28.50 35.82 -32.13
N ASN A 169 27.38 36.53 -32.00
CA ASN A 169 27.23 37.80 -32.72
C ASN A 169 26.17 38.71 -32.08
N SER A 170 26.43 40.01 -32.19
CA SER A 170 25.75 41.15 -31.60
C SER A 170 25.00 41.96 -32.68
N ASN A 171 24.12 42.87 -32.19
CA ASN A 171 23.64 44.12 -32.80
C ASN A 171 22.58 44.11 -33.93
N HIS A 172 21.46 44.81 -33.70
CA HIS A 172 21.26 46.23 -34.06
C HIS A 172 19.82 46.67 -33.63
N LYS A 173 19.67 47.68 -32.76
CA LYS A 173 19.49 49.13 -33.02
C LYS A 173 18.02 49.55 -33.23
N ALA A 174 17.54 50.41 -32.31
CA ALA A 174 16.26 51.15 -32.31
C ALA A 174 16.31 52.41 -33.22
N PRO A 175 15.45 53.44 -33.04
CA PRO A 175 14.00 53.62 -33.28
C PRO A 175 13.73 54.77 -34.29
N SER A 176 12.45 55.14 -34.54
CA SER A 176 11.87 56.46 -34.97
C SER A 176 10.45 56.19 -35.50
N HIS A 177 9.36 56.94 -35.25
CA HIS A 177 9.12 58.36 -34.95
C HIS A 177 7.97 58.51 -33.95
#